data_AF-A0A3D3H1V7-F1
#
_entry.id   AF-A0A3D3H1V7-F1
#
_cell.length_a   1.000
_cell.length_b   1.000
_cell.length_c   1.000
_cell.angle_alpha   90.00
_cell.angle_beta   90.00
_cell.angle_gamma   90.00
#
_symmetry.space_group_name_H-M   'P 1'
#
loop_
_entity.id
_entity.type
_entity.pdbx_description
1 polymer ?
#
loop_
_entity_poly.entity_id
_entity_poly.type
_entity_poly.pdbx_seq_one_letter_code
_entity_poly.pdbx_strand_id
1 'polypeptide(L)'
;MLTFLLRRLGAILLVLLVASFIVYTLTAIGSDPLRDLRGSSAPNRDEQIAYRIEVLNLDLPPVLRYFTWLGGAAQCFIFQCDLGVAYSRSNQPVTDALATAAGSTIQLVTAATIIAILVGITIGILTALRQYSGFDYTVTFLTFIVYSLPIFWVAVLLKEYGAIRFNEFLADPNVTWLAILITGLISGILFMSLLGGSWKTRLITFGSAFVAAGGLLWFLGVTGWFTTPTIGLIGVIITGIGAAVGVTAISTGLANRRSLLASLITVAIWAAVYYPLQYLFFYVAEGWMLVLLGIAAIGIGILVGVIVGGDGKREAARTAAIVSFILFLIVVIDRVMLVYPDYVQRIPQSGVIATIGS
;
A
#
# COMPACT_ATOMS: atom_id res chain seq x y z
N MET A 1 -14.17 28.71 -24.24
CA MET A 1 -13.58 28.24 -22.97
C MET A 1 -14.14 28.98 -21.75
N LEU A 2 -14.10 30.31 -21.70
CA LEU A 2 -14.66 31.08 -20.57
C LEU A 2 -16.15 30.82 -20.32
N THR A 3 -16.99 30.85 -21.35
CA THR A 3 -18.43 30.54 -21.24
C THR A 3 -18.70 29.12 -20.70
N PHE A 4 -17.86 28.16 -21.08
CA PHE A 4 -17.94 26.79 -20.58
C PHE A 4 -17.58 26.70 -19.09
N LEU A 5 -16.49 27.37 -18.68
CA LEU A 5 -16.09 27.44 -17.27
C LEU A 5 -17.15 28.10 -16.41
N LEU A 6 -17.70 29.24 -16.84
CA LEU A 6 -18.76 29.94 -16.11
C LEU A 6 -20.03 29.10 -15.98
N ARG A 7 -20.46 28.44 -17.06
CA ARG A 7 -21.62 27.53 -17.02
C ARG A 7 -21.39 26.37 -16.05
N ARG A 8 -20.18 25.82 -16.00
CA ARG A 8 -19.82 24.72 -15.11
C ARG A 8 -19.70 25.15 -13.65
N LEU A 9 -19.09 26.31 -13.38
CA LEU A 9 -19.02 26.89 -12.04
C LEU A 9 -20.41 27.24 -11.51
N GLY A 10 -21.27 27.82 -12.35
CA GLY A 10 -22.67 28.08 -11.98
C GLY A 10 -23.43 26.81 -11.65
N ALA A 11 -23.25 25.73 -12.43
CA ALA A 11 -23.84 24.43 -12.13
C ALA A 11 -23.34 23.83 -10.82
N ILE A 12 -22.02 23.90 -10.55
CA ILE A 12 -21.43 23.43 -9.29
C ILE A 12 -21.99 24.21 -8.10
N LEU A 13 -22.06 25.54 -8.20
CA LEU A 13 -22.58 26.39 -7.15
C LEU A 13 -24.06 26.08 -6.87
N LEU A 14 -24.87 25.91 -7.92
CA LEU A 14 -26.28 25.54 -7.78
C LEU A 14 -26.44 24.16 -7.11
N VAL A 15 -25.65 23.17 -7.53
CA VAL A 15 -25.67 21.83 -6.92
C VAL A 15 -25.26 21.90 -5.45
N LEU A 16 -24.21 22.65 -5.10
CA LEU A 16 -23.79 22.84 -3.72
C LEU A 16 -24.86 23.52 -2.87
N LEU A 17 -25.51 24.57 -3.40
CA LEU A 17 -26.58 25.28 -2.71
C LEU A 17 -27.78 24.37 -2.45
N VAL A 18 -28.25 23.65 -3.48
CA VAL A 18 -29.41 22.76 -3.36
C VAL A 18 -29.10 21.58 -2.45
N ALA A 19 -27.94 20.93 -2.62
CA ALA A 19 -27.53 19.80 -1.81
C ALA A 19 -27.34 20.19 -0.34
N SER A 20 -26.64 21.30 -0.06
CA SER A 20 -26.47 21.78 1.30
C SER A 20 -27.79 22.19 1.94
N PHE A 21 -28.70 22.86 1.21
CA PHE A 21 -30.04 23.17 1.70
C PHE A 21 -30.83 21.92 2.09
N ILE A 22 -30.85 20.91 1.22
CA ILE A 22 -31.56 19.64 1.46
C ILE A 22 -30.93 18.94 2.67
N VAL A 23 -29.62 18.76 2.70
CA VAL A 23 -28.91 18.07 3.79
C VAL A 23 -29.11 18.82 5.11
N TYR A 24 -28.99 20.15 5.11
CA TYR A 24 -29.20 20.96 6.30
C TYR A 24 -30.62 20.80 6.83
N THR A 25 -31.62 20.93 5.96
CA THR A 25 -33.04 20.86 6.35
C THR A 25 -33.40 19.47 6.86
N LEU A 26 -32.97 18.41 6.17
CA LEU A 26 -33.19 17.03 6.61
C LEU A 26 -32.49 16.74 7.95
N THR A 27 -31.29 17.28 8.16
CA THR A 27 -30.58 17.14 9.45
C THR A 27 -31.29 17.91 10.55
N ALA A 28 -31.73 19.14 10.28
CA ALA A 28 -32.44 20.00 11.21
C ALA A 28 -33.80 19.42 11.64
N ILE A 29 -34.46 18.64 10.78
CA ILE A 29 -35.74 17.97 11.08
C ILE A 29 -35.52 16.59 11.71
N GLY A 30 -34.53 15.83 11.20
CA GLY A 30 -34.31 14.44 11.58
C GLY A 30 -33.44 14.24 12.82
N SER A 31 -32.74 15.27 13.30
CA SER A 31 -31.86 15.20 14.47
C SER A 31 -32.24 16.23 15.54
N ASP A 32 -32.09 15.83 16.80
CA ASP A 32 -32.28 16.69 17.96
C ASP A 32 -30.90 17.15 18.50
N PRO A 33 -30.49 18.41 18.28
CA PRO A 33 -29.18 18.92 18.68
C PRO A 33 -29.02 19.11 20.20
N LEU A 34 -30.09 18.90 20.97
CA LEU A 34 -30.11 19.00 22.42
C LEU A 34 -30.17 17.63 23.11
N ARG A 35 -30.19 16.53 22.34
CA ARG A 35 -30.42 15.17 22.86
C ARG A 35 -29.40 14.75 23.92
N ASP A 36 -28.13 15.08 23.70
CA ASP A 36 -27.02 14.84 24.63
C ASP A 36 -27.21 15.59 25.96
N LEU A 37 -27.62 16.86 25.89
CA LEU A 37 -27.88 17.68 27.08
C LEU A 37 -29.15 17.25 27.82
N ARG A 38 -30.20 16.82 27.10
CA ARG A 38 -31.44 16.33 27.72
C ARG A 38 -31.26 15.05 28.53
N GLY A 39 -30.26 14.23 28.18
CA GLY A 39 -29.86 13.04 28.94
C GLY A 39 -28.83 13.31 30.05
N SER A 40 -28.31 14.53 30.16
CA SER A 40 -27.28 14.88 31.14
C SER A 40 -27.85 15.03 32.56
N SER A 41 -27.10 14.59 33.56
CA SER A 41 -27.40 14.80 34.99
C SER A 41 -26.64 16.00 35.58
N ALA A 42 -25.99 16.82 34.74
CA ALA A 42 -25.23 17.97 35.19
C ALA A 42 -26.15 19.03 35.85
N PRO A 43 -25.75 19.66 36.98
CA PRO A 43 -26.55 20.69 37.65
C PRO A 43 -26.87 21.90 36.77
N ASN A 44 -25.99 22.23 35.82
CA ASN A 44 -26.12 23.35 34.88
C ASN A 44 -26.73 22.94 33.53
N ARG A 45 -27.45 21.81 33.46
CA ARG A 45 -28.05 21.28 32.23
C ARG A 45 -28.94 22.31 31.53
N ASP A 46 -29.86 22.94 32.26
CA ASP A 46 -30.86 23.83 31.66
C ASP A 46 -30.23 25.10 31.10
N GLU A 47 -29.18 25.61 31.76
CA GLU A 47 -28.36 26.72 31.26
C GLU A 47 -27.64 26.34 29.96
N GLN A 48 -27.06 25.14 29.89
CA GLN A 48 -26.40 24.66 28.66
C GLN A 48 -27.39 24.47 27.51
N ILE A 49 -28.62 24.03 27.80
CA ILE A 49 -29.68 23.91 26.80
C ILE A 49 -30.08 25.28 26.28
N ALA A 50 -30.34 26.25 27.15
CA ALA A 50 -30.71 27.62 26.77
C ALA A 50 -29.60 28.28 25.92
N TYR A 51 -28.35 28.16 26.37
CA TYR A 51 -27.19 28.65 25.62
C TYR A 51 -27.09 28.03 24.23
N ARG A 52 -27.28 26.71 24.11
CA ARG A 52 -27.19 26.04 22.80
C ARG A 52 -28.37 26.39 21.88
N ILE A 53 -29.57 26.65 22.42
CA ILE A 53 -30.71 27.17 21.66
C ILE A 53 -30.37 28.52 21.04
N GLU A 54 -29.82 29.43 21.83
CA GLU A 54 -29.45 30.78 21.38
C GLU A 54 -28.35 30.73 20.32
N VAL A 55 -27.22 30.05 20.59
CA VAL A 55 -26.07 30.03 19.67
C VAL A 55 -26.38 29.33 18.35
N LEU A 56 -27.19 28.26 18.37
CA LEU A 56 -27.60 27.56 17.15
C LEU A 56 -28.86 28.18 16.51
N ASN A 57 -29.44 29.25 17.07
CA ASN A 57 -30.70 29.83 16.62
C ASN A 57 -31.82 28.76 16.47
N LEU A 58 -31.97 27.89 17.46
CA LEU A 58 -32.93 26.77 17.41
C LEU A 58 -34.39 27.25 17.40
N ASP A 59 -34.64 28.49 17.81
CA ASP A 59 -35.95 29.15 17.79
C ASP A 59 -36.40 29.54 16.37
N LEU A 60 -35.47 29.58 15.40
CA LEU A 60 -35.78 29.86 14.00
C LEU A 60 -36.24 28.59 13.27
N PRO A 61 -37.23 28.71 12.36
CA PRO A 61 -37.54 27.66 11.40
C PRO A 61 -36.29 27.19 10.63
N PRO A 62 -36.12 25.89 10.34
CA PRO A 62 -34.92 25.34 9.70
C PRO A 62 -34.48 26.06 8.42
N VAL A 63 -35.45 26.52 7.62
CA VAL A 63 -35.20 27.24 6.37
C VAL A 63 -34.50 28.58 6.62
N LEU A 64 -34.97 29.35 7.60
CA LEU A 64 -34.34 30.63 7.94
C LEU A 64 -32.96 30.41 8.55
N ARG A 65 -32.83 29.39 9.41
CA ARG A 65 -31.55 29.01 10.03
C ARG A 65 -30.50 28.54 9.00
N TYR A 66 -30.93 27.94 7.90
CA TYR A 66 -30.03 27.63 6.79
C TYR A 66 -29.44 28.90 6.17
N PHE A 67 -30.24 29.94 5.93
CA PHE A 67 -29.74 31.18 5.34
C PHE A 67 -28.82 31.96 6.27
N THR A 68 -29.04 31.88 7.59
CA THR A 68 -28.08 32.44 8.56
C THR A 68 -26.74 31.70 8.52
N TRP A 69 -26.76 30.37 8.46
CA TRP A 69 -25.54 29.56 8.29
C TRP A 69 -24.86 29.82 6.92
N LEU A 70 -25.64 29.91 5.85
CA LEU A 70 -25.13 30.20 4.50
C LEU A 70 -24.46 31.57 4.44
N GLY A 71 -24.96 32.55 5.21
CA GLY A 71 -24.33 33.87 5.35
C GLY A 71 -22.90 33.78 5.90
N GLY A 72 -22.67 32.96 6.92
CA GLY A 72 -21.33 32.65 7.43
C GLY A 72 -20.50 31.87 6.42
N ALA A 73 -21.07 30.83 5.80
CA ALA A 73 -20.38 30.00 4.82
C ALA A 73 -19.96 30.81 3.57
N ALA A 74 -20.75 31.78 3.14
CA ALA A 74 -20.45 32.66 2.01
C ALA A 74 -19.22 33.55 2.26
N GLN A 75 -18.86 33.80 3.52
CA GLN A 75 -17.62 34.54 3.84
C GLN A 75 -16.36 33.76 3.44
N CYS A 76 -16.47 32.46 3.13
CA CYS A 76 -15.39 31.70 2.49
C CYS A 76 -14.92 32.30 1.16
N PHE A 77 -15.79 32.99 0.40
CA PHE A 77 -15.40 33.63 -0.87
C PHE A 77 -14.40 34.78 -0.67
N ILE A 78 -14.30 35.33 0.55
CA ILE A 78 -13.38 36.40 0.92
C ILE A 78 -12.32 35.95 1.95
N PHE A 79 -12.09 34.63 2.05
CA PHE A 79 -11.13 34.01 2.99
C PHE A 79 -11.45 34.21 4.48
N GLN A 80 -12.70 34.51 4.82
CA GLN A 80 -13.20 34.60 6.19
C GLN A 80 -14.21 33.49 6.47
N CYS A 81 -13.83 32.24 6.21
CA CYS A 81 -14.74 31.11 6.35
C CYS A 81 -15.29 30.95 7.77
N ASP A 82 -16.62 30.99 7.91
CA ASP A 82 -17.32 30.52 9.11
C ASP A 82 -18.34 29.45 8.73
N LEU A 83 -18.03 28.19 9.07
CA LEU A 83 -18.92 27.04 8.86
C LEU A 83 -19.64 26.61 10.14
N GLY A 84 -19.44 27.35 11.24
CA GLY A 84 -19.93 27.02 12.56
C GLY A 84 -19.06 26.01 13.33
N VAL A 85 -19.63 25.50 14.41
CA VAL A 85 -18.96 24.63 15.39
C VAL A 85 -19.67 23.29 15.49
N ALA A 86 -18.91 22.19 15.50
CA ALA A 86 -19.41 20.84 15.66
C ALA A 86 -19.55 20.47 17.15
N TYR A 87 -20.71 20.73 17.74
CA TYR A 87 -21.02 20.37 19.14
C TYR A 87 -20.90 18.87 19.42
N SER A 88 -21.18 18.02 18.42
CA SER A 88 -21.01 16.56 18.52
C SER A 88 -19.54 16.10 18.54
N ARG A 89 -18.59 16.99 18.25
CA ARG A 89 -17.15 16.72 18.24
C ARG A 89 -16.41 17.69 19.16
N SER A 90 -16.84 17.76 20.42
CA SER A 90 -16.17 18.54 21.46
C SER A 90 -15.99 20.02 21.11
N ASN A 91 -17.02 20.64 20.50
CA ASN A 91 -17.02 22.05 20.08
C ASN A 91 -15.88 22.42 19.11
N GLN A 92 -15.47 21.49 18.25
CA GLN A 92 -14.44 21.75 17.24
C GLN A 92 -14.97 22.69 16.13
N PRO A 93 -14.22 23.72 15.71
CA PRO A 93 -14.53 24.50 14.51
C PRO A 93 -14.64 23.60 13.27
N VAL A 94 -15.71 23.74 12.50
CA VAL A 94 -15.95 22.90 11.31
C VAL A 94 -14.89 23.16 10.23
N THR A 95 -14.38 24.39 10.14
CA THR A 95 -13.29 24.78 9.24
C THR A 95 -12.03 23.95 9.46
N ASP A 96 -11.64 23.72 10.71
CA ASP A 96 -10.42 22.98 11.05
C ASP A 96 -10.59 21.48 10.80
N ALA A 97 -11.77 20.96 11.14
CA ALA A 97 -12.13 19.58 10.83
C ALA A 97 -12.13 19.32 9.32
N LEU A 98 -12.67 20.26 8.53
CA LEU A 98 -12.68 20.18 7.07
C LEU A 98 -11.26 20.28 6.49
N ALA A 99 -10.42 21.19 6.99
CA ALA A 99 -9.04 21.32 6.53
C ALA A 99 -8.25 20.03 6.77
N THR A 100 -8.40 19.42 7.95
CA THR A 100 -7.77 18.14 8.30
C THR A 100 -8.26 17.02 7.38
N ALA A 101 -9.58 16.90 7.18
CA ALA A 101 -10.16 15.89 6.31
C ALA A 101 -9.79 16.08 4.84
N ALA A 102 -9.70 17.32 4.37
CA ALA A 102 -9.26 17.66 3.03
C ALA A 102 -7.80 17.25 2.80
N GLY A 103 -6.91 17.51 3.77
CA GLY A 103 -5.53 17.05 3.74
C GLY A 103 -5.41 15.54 3.57
N SER A 104 -6.13 14.77 4.40
CA SER A 104 -6.17 13.31 4.29
C SER A 104 -6.75 12.84 2.95
N THR A 105 -7.82 13.48 2.47
CA THR A 105 -8.44 13.15 1.18
C THR A 105 -7.48 13.39 0.02
N ILE A 106 -6.80 14.53 0.00
CA ILE A 106 -5.82 14.87 -1.03
C ILE A 106 -4.69 13.84 -1.02
N GLN A 107 -4.13 13.52 0.15
CA GLN A 107 -3.06 12.53 0.28
C GLN A 107 -3.49 11.17 -0.29
N LEU A 108 -4.68 10.68 0.10
CA LEU A 108 -5.20 9.39 -0.34
C LEU A 108 -5.53 9.38 -1.83
N VAL A 109 -6.22 10.40 -2.33
CA VAL A 109 -6.59 10.52 -3.76
C VAL A 109 -5.34 10.63 -4.62
N THR A 110 -4.36 11.45 -4.23
CA THR A 110 -3.11 11.59 -4.98
C THR A 110 -2.35 10.27 -5.04
N ALA A 111 -2.17 9.57 -3.91
CA ALA A 111 -1.51 8.27 -3.88
C ALA A 111 -2.26 7.23 -4.73
N ALA A 112 -3.57 7.12 -4.56
CA ALA A 112 -4.41 6.21 -5.34
C ALA A 112 -4.36 6.53 -6.85
N THR A 113 -4.38 7.81 -7.23
CA THR A 113 -4.31 8.24 -8.63
C THR A 113 -2.98 7.87 -9.27
N ILE A 114 -1.86 8.10 -8.58
CA ILE A 114 -0.53 7.73 -9.09
C ILE A 114 -0.47 6.22 -9.32
N ILE A 115 -0.89 5.42 -8.34
CA ILE A 115 -0.91 3.96 -8.47
C ILE A 115 -1.83 3.52 -9.61
N ALA A 116 -3.03 4.09 -9.72
CA ALA A 116 -3.98 3.78 -10.78
C ALA A 116 -3.44 4.12 -12.18
N ILE A 117 -2.73 5.25 -12.33
CA ILE A 117 -2.08 5.61 -13.59
C ILE A 117 -0.99 4.58 -13.93
N LEU A 118 -0.10 4.27 -13.00
CA LEU A 118 1.00 3.35 -13.24
C LEU A 118 0.50 1.95 -13.60
N VAL A 119 -0.41 1.40 -12.80
CA VAL A 119 -0.95 0.04 -12.99
C VAL A 119 -1.89 0.01 -14.20
N GLY A 120 -2.80 0.97 -14.31
CA GLY A 120 -3.82 1.03 -15.36
C GLY A 120 -3.21 1.23 -16.74
N ILE A 121 -2.23 2.12 -16.89
CA ILE A 121 -1.53 2.31 -18.17
C ILE A 121 -0.71 1.06 -18.51
N THR A 122 0.03 0.49 -17.55
CA THR A 122 0.85 -0.71 -17.80
C THR A 122 -0.01 -1.89 -18.26
N ILE A 123 -1.08 -2.19 -17.52
CA ILE A 123 -2.01 -3.26 -17.88
C ILE A 123 -2.70 -2.97 -19.21
N GLY A 124 -3.16 -1.73 -19.43
CA GLY A 124 -3.83 -1.33 -20.68
C GLY A 124 -2.93 -1.42 -21.91
N ILE A 125 -1.64 -1.08 -21.79
CA ILE A 125 -0.66 -1.28 -22.86
C ILE A 125 -0.46 -2.78 -23.10
N LEU A 126 -0.31 -3.59 -22.05
CA LEU A 126 -0.08 -5.02 -22.18
C LEU A 126 -1.27 -5.76 -22.83
N THR A 127 -2.51 -5.38 -22.49
CA THR A 127 -3.70 -5.95 -23.14
C THR A 127 -3.82 -5.51 -24.59
N ALA A 128 -3.53 -4.24 -24.91
CA ALA A 128 -3.53 -3.74 -26.28
C ALA A 128 -2.48 -4.43 -27.17
N LEU A 129 -1.26 -4.65 -26.65
CA LEU A 129 -0.20 -5.37 -27.37
C LEU A 129 -0.52 -6.86 -27.57
N ARG A 130 -1.37 -7.44 -26.71
CA ARG A 130 -1.76 -8.86 -26.74
C ARG A 130 -3.27 -9.02 -26.93
N GLN A 131 -3.83 -8.23 -27.83
CA GLN A 131 -5.23 -8.27 -28.23
C GLN A 131 -5.72 -9.70 -28.53
N TYR A 132 -6.92 -10.04 -28.05
CA TYR A 132 -7.56 -11.36 -28.22
C TYR A 132 -6.78 -12.54 -27.61
N SER A 133 -5.82 -12.27 -26.72
CA SER A 133 -5.12 -13.31 -25.97
C SER A 133 -5.89 -13.72 -24.71
N GLY A 134 -5.52 -14.86 -24.12
CA GLY A 134 -6.06 -15.26 -22.82
C GLY A 134 -5.83 -14.20 -21.73
N PHE A 135 -4.70 -13.48 -21.79
CA PHE A 135 -4.39 -12.37 -20.90
C PHE A 135 -5.40 -11.24 -21.03
N ASP A 136 -5.69 -10.81 -22.25
CA ASP A 136 -6.67 -9.76 -22.55
C ASP A 136 -8.07 -10.13 -22.01
N TYR A 137 -8.57 -11.33 -22.33
CA TYR A 137 -9.85 -11.80 -21.81
C TYR A 137 -9.88 -11.90 -20.28
N THR A 138 -8.80 -12.35 -19.64
CA THR A 138 -8.72 -12.47 -18.17
C THR A 138 -8.76 -11.10 -17.50
N VAL A 139 -7.92 -10.16 -17.97
CA VAL A 139 -7.85 -8.81 -17.43
C VAL A 139 -9.18 -8.08 -17.63
N THR A 140 -9.77 -8.20 -18.82
CA THR A 140 -11.07 -7.59 -19.14
C THR A 140 -12.16 -8.15 -18.21
N PHE A 141 -12.22 -9.46 -18.02
CA PHE A 141 -13.15 -10.10 -17.10
C PHE A 141 -12.98 -9.63 -15.64
N LEU A 142 -11.74 -9.61 -15.13
CA LEU A 142 -11.47 -9.11 -13.78
C LEU A 142 -11.84 -7.64 -13.61
N THR A 143 -11.55 -6.82 -14.62
CA THR A 143 -11.93 -5.40 -14.64
C THR A 143 -13.45 -5.25 -14.57
N PHE A 144 -14.19 -6.05 -15.32
CA PHE A 144 -15.66 -6.05 -15.26
C PHE A 144 -16.17 -6.45 -13.89
N ILE A 145 -15.59 -7.46 -13.24
CA ILE A 145 -15.96 -7.84 -11.86
C ILE A 145 -15.78 -6.63 -10.94
N VAL A 146 -14.57 -6.07 -10.88
CA VAL A 146 -14.27 -4.96 -9.96
C VAL A 146 -15.14 -3.74 -10.24
N TYR A 147 -15.38 -3.41 -11.51
CA TYR A 147 -16.20 -2.27 -11.91
C TYR A 147 -17.69 -2.45 -11.58
N SER A 148 -18.18 -3.69 -11.58
CA SER A 148 -19.59 -3.99 -11.31
C SER A 148 -19.91 -4.05 -9.81
N LEU A 149 -18.90 -4.09 -8.95
CA LEU A 149 -19.10 -4.17 -7.50
C LEU A 149 -19.43 -2.79 -6.91
N PRO A 150 -20.43 -2.70 -6.01
CA PRO A 150 -20.69 -1.47 -5.28
C PRO A 150 -19.46 -1.06 -4.44
N ILE A 151 -19.06 0.21 -4.52
CA ILE A 151 -17.84 0.70 -3.86
C ILE A 151 -17.87 0.50 -2.34
N PHE A 152 -19.04 0.65 -1.70
CA PHE A 152 -19.19 0.42 -0.26
C PHE A 152 -18.94 -1.05 0.11
N TRP A 153 -19.31 -1.99 -0.77
CA TRP A 153 -19.09 -3.42 -0.56
C TRP A 153 -17.61 -3.75 -0.63
N VAL A 154 -16.92 -3.19 -1.63
CA VAL A 154 -15.45 -3.32 -1.75
C VAL A 154 -14.75 -2.74 -0.51
N ALA A 155 -15.19 -1.57 -0.03
CA ALA A 155 -14.63 -0.96 1.18
C ALA A 155 -14.80 -1.85 2.43
N VAL A 156 -15.97 -2.46 2.60
CA VAL A 156 -16.23 -3.40 3.72
C VAL A 156 -15.37 -4.66 3.61
N LEU A 157 -15.24 -5.23 2.40
CA LEU A 157 -14.38 -6.40 2.19
C LEU A 157 -12.90 -6.09 2.42
N LEU A 158 -12.42 -4.93 1.97
CA LEU A 158 -11.05 -4.50 2.22
C LEU A 158 -10.79 -4.29 3.71
N LYS A 159 -11.76 -3.74 4.45
CA LYS A 159 -11.67 -3.64 5.92
C LYS A 159 -11.59 -5.04 6.55
N GLU A 160 -12.51 -5.93 6.22
CA GLU A 160 -12.56 -7.27 6.82
C GLU A 160 -11.33 -8.11 6.46
N TYR A 161 -11.06 -8.30 5.18
CA TYR A 161 -10.01 -9.23 4.72
C TYR A 161 -8.64 -8.57 4.57
N GLY A 162 -8.59 -7.30 4.17
CA GLY A 162 -7.34 -6.57 3.95
C GLY A 162 -6.75 -5.96 5.22
N ALA A 163 -7.56 -5.71 6.24
CA ALA A 163 -7.09 -5.21 7.53
C ALA A 163 -7.31 -6.23 8.66
N ILE A 164 -8.55 -6.56 9.01
CA ILE A 164 -8.86 -7.34 10.23
C ILE A 164 -8.29 -8.76 10.15
N ARG A 165 -8.72 -9.56 9.17
CA ARG A 165 -8.27 -10.96 9.00
C ARG A 165 -6.79 -11.07 8.70
N PHE A 166 -6.25 -10.12 7.94
CA PHE A 166 -4.81 -10.08 7.69
C PHE A 166 -4.04 -9.84 8.99
N ASN A 167 -4.52 -8.96 9.85
CA ASN A 167 -3.90 -8.69 11.14
C ASN A 167 -4.05 -9.87 12.12
N GLU A 168 -5.20 -10.56 12.11
CA GLU A 168 -5.41 -11.83 12.84
C GLU A 168 -4.42 -12.89 12.37
N PHE A 169 -4.25 -13.04 11.05
CA PHE A 169 -3.27 -13.98 10.47
C PHE A 169 -1.83 -13.64 10.89
N LEU A 170 -1.45 -12.37 10.92
CA LEU A 170 -0.11 -11.99 11.39
C LEU A 170 0.09 -12.27 12.88
N ALA A 171 -0.97 -12.17 13.68
CA ALA A 171 -0.91 -12.43 15.12
C ALA A 171 -0.78 -13.93 15.44
N ASP A 172 -1.52 -14.78 14.72
CA ASP A 172 -1.42 -16.25 14.81
C ASP A 172 -1.38 -16.87 13.41
N PRO A 173 -0.20 -16.94 12.77
CA PRO A 173 -0.07 -17.38 11.40
C PRO A 173 -0.34 -18.88 11.24
N ASN A 174 -1.52 -19.18 10.71
CA ASN A 174 -1.90 -20.54 10.34
C ASN A 174 -2.24 -20.64 8.85
N VAL A 175 -1.37 -21.29 8.09
CA VAL A 175 -1.58 -21.53 6.66
C VAL A 175 -2.45 -22.77 6.48
N THR A 176 -3.72 -22.53 6.16
CA THR A 176 -4.67 -23.63 5.89
C THR A 176 -4.39 -24.30 4.53
N TRP A 177 -4.76 -25.57 4.41
CA TRP A 177 -4.68 -26.30 3.14
C TRP A 177 -5.49 -25.61 2.02
N LEU A 178 -6.61 -24.99 2.39
CA LEU A 178 -7.47 -24.27 1.46
C LEU A 178 -6.77 -23.01 0.93
N ALA A 179 -6.04 -22.27 1.77
CA ALA A 179 -5.22 -21.14 1.32
C ALA A 179 -4.12 -21.60 0.33
N ILE A 180 -3.45 -22.72 0.62
CA ILE A 180 -2.44 -23.31 -0.29
C ILE A 180 -3.05 -23.62 -1.67
N LEU A 181 -4.20 -24.29 -1.70
CA LEU A 181 -4.87 -24.62 -2.96
C LEU A 181 -5.35 -23.39 -3.71
N ILE A 182 -5.95 -22.41 -3.03
CA ILE A 182 -6.44 -21.18 -3.66
C ILE A 182 -5.26 -20.37 -4.22
N THR A 183 -4.20 -20.17 -3.45
CA THR A 183 -3.01 -19.44 -3.92
C THR A 183 -2.35 -20.14 -5.11
N GLY A 184 -2.23 -21.48 -5.05
CA GLY A 184 -1.78 -22.27 -6.18
C GLY A 184 -2.67 -22.08 -7.41
N LEU A 185 -4.00 -22.14 -7.25
CA LEU A 185 -4.95 -22.01 -8.35
C LEU A 185 -4.92 -20.61 -8.98
N ILE A 186 -4.89 -19.55 -8.16
CA ILE A 186 -4.78 -18.17 -8.63
C ILE A 186 -3.47 -17.97 -9.40
N SER A 187 -2.34 -18.42 -8.84
CA SER A 187 -1.04 -18.35 -9.51
C SER A 187 -1.03 -19.13 -10.83
N GLY A 188 -1.54 -20.37 -10.80
CA GLY A 188 -1.66 -21.23 -11.97
C GLY A 188 -2.42 -20.56 -13.11
N ILE A 189 -3.62 -20.02 -12.83
CA ILE A 189 -4.46 -19.33 -13.81
C ILE A 189 -3.74 -18.07 -14.33
N LEU A 190 -3.15 -17.28 -13.42
CA LEU A 190 -2.46 -16.04 -13.77
C LEU A 190 -1.29 -16.29 -14.74
N PHE A 191 -0.38 -17.21 -14.40
CA PHE A 191 0.78 -17.52 -15.24
C PHE A 191 0.39 -18.23 -16.54
N MET A 192 -0.63 -19.11 -16.51
CA MET A 192 -1.20 -19.73 -17.71
C MET A 192 -1.73 -18.67 -18.69
N SER A 193 -2.36 -17.62 -18.16
CA SER A 193 -2.91 -16.50 -18.93
C SER A 193 -1.79 -15.60 -19.48
N LEU A 194 -0.77 -15.32 -18.68
CA LEU A 194 0.37 -14.46 -19.02
C LEU A 194 1.30 -15.04 -20.08
N LEU A 195 1.65 -16.32 -20.01
CA LEU A 195 2.66 -16.91 -20.90
C LEU A 195 2.09 -17.41 -22.24
N GLY A 196 0.78 -17.65 -22.31
CA GLY A 196 0.12 -18.06 -23.55
C GLY A 196 0.67 -19.38 -24.13
N GLY A 197 0.59 -19.53 -25.46
CA GLY A 197 1.07 -20.72 -26.17
C GLY A 197 0.02 -21.82 -26.35
N SER A 198 0.49 -23.01 -26.74
CA SER A 198 -0.35 -24.20 -26.99
C SER A 198 -1.08 -24.67 -25.73
N TRP A 199 -2.17 -25.43 -25.88
CA TRP A 199 -2.91 -25.98 -24.74
C TRP A 199 -2.01 -26.81 -23.80
N LYS A 200 -1.07 -27.58 -24.35
CA LYS A 200 -0.09 -28.33 -23.56
C LYS A 200 0.83 -27.40 -22.75
N THR A 201 1.38 -26.37 -23.39
CA THR A 201 2.23 -25.37 -22.73
C THR A 201 1.47 -24.66 -21.60
N ARG A 202 0.22 -24.29 -21.86
CA ARG A 202 -0.65 -23.64 -20.87
C ARG A 202 -0.92 -24.52 -19.65
N LEU A 203 -1.21 -25.81 -19.84
CA LEU A 203 -1.40 -26.75 -18.75
C LEU A 203 -0.11 -27.01 -17.95
N ILE A 204 1.04 -27.10 -18.62
CA ILE A 204 2.34 -27.23 -17.96
C ILE A 204 2.63 -25.97 -17.13
N THR A 205 2.40 -24.78 -17.68
CA THR A 205 2.55 -23.51 -16.98
C THR A 205 1.61 -23.41 -15.77
N PHE A 206 0.34 -23.82 -15.94
CA PHE A 206 -0.61 -23.86 -14.84
C PHE A 206 -0.11 -24.78 -13.72
N GLY A 207 0.25 -26.02 -14.06
CA GLY A 207 0.71 -27.01 -13.09
C GLY A 207 1.99 -26.60 -12.38
N SER A 208 2.96 -26.05 -13.11
CA SER A 208 4.22 -25.58 -12.52
C SER A 208 4.02 -24.38 -11.61
N ALA A 209 3.23 -23.38 -12.01
CA ALA A 209 2.94 -22.21 -11.19
C ALA A 209 2.06 -22.54 -9.98
N PHE A 210 1.13 -23.50 -10.12
CA PHE A 210 0.33 -24.03 -9.02
C PHE A 210 1.21 -24.69 -7.96
N VAL A 211 2.07 -25.63 -8.38
CA VAL A 211 2.97 -26.34 -7.47
C VAL A 211 3.99 -25.39 -6.87
N ALA A 212 4.53 -24.44 -7.64
CA ALA A 212 5.48 -23.46 -7.13
C ALA A 212 4.87 -22.54 -6.07
N ALA A 213 3.71 -21.93 -6.34
CA ALA A 213 3.08 -20.99 -5.41
C ALA A 213 2.47 -21.70 -4.19
N GLY A 214 1.75 -22.81 -4.41
CA GLY A 214 1.19 -23.61 -3.32
C GLY A 214 2.28 -24.25 -2.46
N GLY A 215 3.31 -24.83 -3.10
CA GLY A 215 4.46 -25.41 -2.42
C GLY A 215 5.27 -24.38 -1.63
N LEU A 216 5.45 -23.17 -2.17
CA LEU A 216 6.09 -22.06 -1.45
C LEU A 216 5.25 -21.67 -0.23
N LEU A 217 3.94 -21.46 -0.37
CA LEU A 217 3.09 -21.06 0.75
C LEU A 217 3.05 -22.15 1.84
N TRP A 218 2.98 -23.42 1.43
CA TRP A 218 3.09 -24.57 2.34
C TRP A 218 4.44 -24.59 3.06
N PHE A 219 5.54 -24.41 2.34
CA PHE A 219 6.88 -24.36 2.90
C PHE A 219 7.03 -23.23 3.93
N LEU A 220 6.56 -22.02 3.60
CA LEU A 220 6.54 -20.88 4.54
C LEU A 220 5.68 -21.16 5.77
N GLY A 221 4.55 -21.85 5.61
CA GLY A 221 3.70 -22.28 6.72
C GLY A 221 4.39 -23.28 7.66
N VAL A 222 4.94 -24.37 7.11
CA VAL A 222 5.58 -25.44 7.90
C VAL A 222 6.86 -24.97 8.57
N THR A 223 7.60 -24.05 7.95
CA THR A 223 8.82 -23.48 8.54
C THR A 223 8.56 -22.41 9.60
N GLY A 224 7.31 -22.01 9.81
CA GLY A 224 7.00 -20.88 10.71
C GLY A 224 7.54 -19.55 10.18
N TRP A 225 7.74 -19.41 8.88
CA TRP A 225 8.33 -18.18 8.32
C TRP A 225 7.47 -16.94 8.61
N PHE A 226 6.15 -17.08 8.73
CA PHE A 226 5.27 -15.97 9.06
C PHE A 226 5.39 -15.48 10.51
N THR A 227 5.85 -16.33 11.45
CA THR A 227 6.07 -15.94 12.85
C THR A 227 7.46 -15.36 13.05
N THR A 228 8.48 -15.99 12.44
CA THR A 228 9.88 -15.55 12.49
C THR A 228 10.43 -15.42 11.07
N PRO A 229 10.09 -14.34 10.34
CA PRO A 229 10.52 -14.19 8.97
C PRO A 229 12.04 -14.05 8.92
N THR A 230 12.65 -14.82 8.03
CA THR A 230 14.07 -14.71 7.70
C THR A 230 14.31 -15.30 6.31
N ILE A 231 15.19 -14.65 5.56
CA ILE A 231 15.79 -15.20 4.36
C ILE A 231 16.91 -16.16 4.76
N GLY A 232 17.71 -15.76 5.76
CA GLY A 232 18.82 -16.54 6.29
C GLY A 232 19.97 -16.69 5.28
N LEU A 233 21.08 -17.30 5.72
CA LEU A 233 22.24 -17.54 4.86
C LEU A 233 21.90 -18.34 3.60
N ILE A 234 21.08 -19.40 3.74
CA ILE A 234 20.69 -20.26 2.61
C ILE A 234 19.86 -19.46 1.60
N GLY A 235 18.89 -18.66 2.06
CA GLY A 235 18.09 -17.82 1.18
C GLY A 235 18.92 -16.76 0.47
N VAL A 236 19.90 -16.14 1.15
CA VAL A 236 20.85 -15.18 0.54
C VAL A 236 21.67 -15.85 -0.56
N ILE A 237 22.15 -17.09 -0.35
CA ILE A 237 22.89 -17.82 -1.37
C ILE A 237 21.99 -18.14 -2.56
N ILE A 238 20.78 -18.68 -2.36
CA ILE A 238 19.86 -19.05 -3.44
C ILE A 238 19.46 -17.83 -4.26
N THR A 239 19.01 -16.76 -3.59
CA THR A 239 18.61 -15.51 -4.24
C THR A 239 19.81 -14.80 -4.88
N GLY A 240 20.99 -14.89 -4.27
CA GLY A 240 22.25 -14.38 -4.83
C GLY A 240 22.67 -15.11 -6.10
N ILE A 241 22.59 -16.44 -6.15
CA ILE A 241 22.84 -17.21 -7.37
C ILE A 241 21.84 -16.82 -8.46
N GLY A 242 20.56 -16.70 -8.10
CA GLY A 242 19.51 -16.23 -9.02
C GLY A 242 19.81 -14.84 -9.59
N ALA A 243 20.20 -13.88 -8.73
CA ALA A 243 20.61 -12.55 -9.13
C ALA A 243 21.86 -12.56 -10.01
N ALA A 244 22.87 -13.37 -9.66
CA ALA A 244 24.10 -13.51 -10.45
C ALA A 244 23.81 -14.01 -11.86
N VAL A 245 22.99 -15.06 -12.01
CA VAL A 245 22.58 -15.60 -13.30
C VAL A 245 21.73 -14.60 -14.07
N GLY A 246 20.72 -14.02 -13.44
CA GLY A 246 19.78 -13.09 -14.08
C GLY A 246 20.45 -11.80 -14.56
N VAL A 247 21.23 -11.15 -13.70
CA VAL A 247 21.94 -9.91 -14.05
C VAL A 247 22.99 -10.17 -15.12
N THR A 248 23.72 -11.30 -15.05
CA THR A 248 24.68 -11.68 -16.09
C THR A 248 23.98 -11.93 -17.43
N ALA A 249 22.86 -12.66 -17.43
CA ALA A 249 22.08 -12.94 -18.63
C ALA A 249 21.65 -11.66 -19.33
N ILE A 250 21.19 -10.66 -18.57
CA ILE A 250 20.70 -9.38 -19.09
C ILE A 250 21.86 -8.45 -19.49
N SER A 251 22.95 -8.40 -18.71
CA SER A 251 24.00 -7.40 -18.87
C SER A 251 25.07 -7.78 -19.88
N THR A 252 25.48 -9.05 -19.91
CA THR A 252 26.62 -9.53 -20.71
C THR A 252 26.34 -10.82 -21.47
N GLY A 253 25.15 -11.41 -21.28
CA GLY A 253 24.82 -12.76 -21.74
C GLY A 253 25.51 -13.85 -20.90
N LEU A 254 24.85 -15.00 -20.78
CA LEU A 254 25.37 -16.16 -20.03
C LEU A 254 26.61 -16.81 -20.67
N ALA A 255 26.88 -16.51 -21.93
CA ALA A 255 28.09 -16.97 -22.62
C ALA A 255 29.37 -16.36 -22.02
N ASN A 256 29.28 -15.19 -21.38
CA ASN A 256 30.42 -14.55 -20.74
C ASN A 256 30.72 -15.20 -19.37
N ARG A 257 31.49 -16.30 -19.40
CA ARG A 257 31.84 -17.09 -18.21
C ARG A 257 32.60 -16.28 -17.15
N ARG A 258 33.43 -15.31 -17.53
CA ARG A 258 34.19 -14.48 -16.58
C ARG A 258 33.26 -13.54 -15.80
N SER A 259 32.28 -12.92 -16.47
CA SER A 259 31.26 -12.08 -15.81
C SER A 259 30.37 -12.90 -14.86
N LEU A 260 29.96 -14.10 -15.29
CA LEU A 260 29.20 -15.03 -14.44
C LEU A 260 30.01 -15.45 -13.21
N LEU A 261 31.28 -15.81 -13.41
CA LEU A 261 32.16 -16.25 -12.33
C LEU A 261 32.46 -15.11 -11.34
N ALA A 262 32.66 -13.88 -11.82
CA ALA A 262 32.78 -12.70 -10.96
C ALA A 262 31.52 -12.49 -10.10
N SER A 263 30.34 -12.64 -10.70
CA SER A 263 29.06 -12.53 -9.99
C SER A 263 28.88 -13.64 -8.96
N LEU A 264 29.26 -14.89 -9.27
CA LEU A 264 29.19 -16.02 -8.33
C LEU A 264 30.20 -15.90 -7.19
N ILE A 265 31.42 -15.40 -7.45
CA ILE A 265 32.39 -15.06 -6.39
C ILE A 265 31.82 -13.98 -5.48
N THR A 266 31.14 -12.99 -6.05
CA THR A 266 30.45 -11.95 -5.27
C THR A 266 29.41 -12.57 -4.33
N VAL A 267 28.61 -13.54 -4.79
CA VAL A 267 27.67 -14.30 -3.92
C VAL A 267 28.42 -15.00 -2.78
N ALA A 268 29.54 -15.66 -3.07
CA ALA A 268 30.33 -16.35 -2.06
C ALA A 268 30.90 -15.39 -1.00
N ILE A 269 31.35 -14.19 -1.41
CA ILE A 269 31.78 -13.14 -0.48
C ILE A 269 30.64 -12.72 0.43
N TRP A 270 29.45 -12.43 -0.13
CA TRP A 270 28.27 -12.06 0.65
C TRP A 270 27.81 -13.14 1.61
N ALA A 271 27.89 -14.41 1.21
CA ALA A 271 27.63 -15.55 2.09
C ALA A 271 28.63 -15.59 3.27
N ALA A 272 29.91 -15.32 3.00
CA ALA A 272 30.94 -15.30 4.04
C ALA A 272 30.78 -14.12 5.02
N VAL A 273 30.37 -12.94 4.52
CA VAL A 273 30.19 -11.74 5.35
C VAL A 273 28.79 -11.63 5.99
N TYR A 274 27.88 -12.56 5.71
CA TYR A 274 26.51 -12.54 6.20
C TYR A 274 26.42 -12.37 7.73
N TYR A 275 27.01 -13.28 8.51
CA TYR A 275 26.96 -13.19 9.97
C TYR A 275 27.69 -11.95 10.54
N PRO A 276 28.90 -11.60 10.07
CA PRO A 276 29.55 -10.34 10.45
C PRO A 276 28.67 -9.10 10.21
N LEU A 277 27.95 -9.05 9.09
CA LEU A 277 27.06 -7.94 8.77
C LEU A 277 25.81 -7.92 9.65
N GLN A 278 25.20 -9.09 9.92
CA GLN A 278 24.06 -9.15 10.84
C GLN A 278 24.46 -8.67 12.25
N TYR A 279 25.67 -9.01 12.71
CA TYR A 279 26.23 -8.49 13.95
C TYR A 279 26.43 -6.97 13.89
N LEU A 280 27.07 -6.46 12.84
CA LEU A 280 27.27 -5.01 12.65
C LEU A 280 25.95 -4.24 12.66
N PHE A 281 24.93 -4.76 11.97
CA PHE A 281 23.61 -4.17 11.93
C PHE A 281 22.86 -4.21 13.27
N PHE A 282 23.19 -5.14 14.16
CA PHE A 282 22.58 -5.19 15.47
C PHE A 282 23.12 -4.08 16.39
N TYR A 283 24.44 -3.85 16.38
CA TYR A 283 25.08 -2.96 17.34
C TYR A 283 25.31 -1.52 16.87
N VAL A 284 25.39 -1.29 15.55
CA VAL A 284 25.91 -0.02 14.99
C VAL A 284 24.98 0.57 13.91
N ALA A 285 23.80 0.00 13.68
CA ALA A 285 22.93 0.42 12.59
C ALA A 285 22.34 1.83 12.76
N GLU A 286 23.04 2.82 12.20
CA GLU A 286 22.49 4.13 11.89
C GLU A 286 22.20 4.28 10.39
N GLY A 287 21.25 5.17 10.04
CA GLY A 287 20.80 5.33 8.65
C GLY A 287 21.92 5.67 7.66
N TRP A 288 22.91 6.45 8.07
CA TRP A 288 24.06 6.80 7.23
C TRP A 288 25.01 5.62 6.99
N MET A 289 25.09 4.67 7.93
CA MET A 289 25.93 3.48 7.79
C MET A 289 25.41 2.58 6.67
N LEU A 290 24.10 2.48 6.48
CA LEU A 290 23.50 1.73 5.38
C LEU A 290 23.90 2.33 4.01
N VAL A 291 23.99 3.66 3.92
CA VAL A 291 24.45 4.33 2.70
C VAL A 291 25.90 3.98 2.41
N LEU A 292 26.79 4.06 3.42
CA LEU A 292 28.20 3.71 3.26
C LEU A 292 28.39 2.23 2.91
N LEU A 293 27.65 1.33 3.54
CA LEU A 293 27.70 -0.11 3.25
C LEU A 293 27.14 -0.41 1.85
N GLY A 294 26.15 0.34 1.38
CA GLY A 294 25.68 0.25 -0.01
C GLY A 294 26.75 0.68 -1.02
N ILE A 295 27.49 1.75 -0.74
CA ILE A 295 28.63 2.18 -1.57
C ILE A 295 29.75 1.12 -1.52
N ALA A 296 30.07 0.61 -0.34
CA ALA A 296 31.05 -0.45 -0.17
C ALA A 296 30.64 -1.74 -0.91
N ALA A 297 29.35 -2.10 -0.88
CA ALA A 297 28.80 -3.23 -1.63
C ALA A 297 29.08 -3.09 -3.13
N ILE A 298 28.78 -1.93 -3.71
CA ILE A 298 29.08 -1.63 -5.12
C ILE A 298 30.59 -1.74 -5.36
N GLY A 299 31.41 -1.16 -4.48
CA GLY A 299 32.87 -1.22 -4.56
C GLY A 299 33.44 -2.65 -4.55
N ILE A 300 32.92 -3.52 -3.68
CA ILE A 300 33.28 -4.95 -3.63
C ILE A 300 32.97 -5.63 -4.96
N GLY A 301 31.78 -5.41 -5.52
CA GLY A 301 31.41 -6.00 -6.81
C GLY A 301 32.27 -5.48 -7.96
N ILE A 302 32.58 -4.18 -7.99
CA ILE A 302 33.51 -3.60 -8.97
C ILE A 302 34.88 -4.26 -8.85
N LEU A 303 35.42 -4.37 -7.63
CA LEU A 303 36.74 -4.95 -7.38
C LEU A 303 36.81 -6.40 -7.87
N VAL A 304 35.83 -7.23 -7.50
CA VAL A 304 35.75 -8.63 -7.93
C VAL A 304 35.68 -8.72 -9.45
N GLY A 305 34.83 -7.91 -10.09
CA GLY A 305 34.69 -7.92 -11.55
C GLY A 305 35.93 -7.40 -12.29
N VAL A 306 36.68 -6.45 -11.73
CA VAL A 306 37.95 -6.00 -12.30
C VAL A 306 39.02 -7.09 -12.22
N ILE A 307 39.11 -7.79 -11.08
CA ILE A 307 40.10 -8.86 -10.86
C ILE A 307 39.81 -10.07 -11.76
N VAL A 308 38.54 -10.47 -11.86
CA VAL A 308 38.13 -11.71 -12.54
C VAL A 308 37.85 -11.52 -14.03
N GLY A 309 37.43 -10.31 -14.44
CA GLY A 309 36.89 -10.06 -15.78
C GLY A 309 37.88 -10.16 -16.94
N GLY A 310 39.19 -10.06 -16.67
CA GLY A 310 40.25 -10.09 -17.69
C GLY A 310 40.00 -9.04 -18.78
N ASP A 311 39.88 -9.49 -20.04
CA ASP A 311 39.65 -8.61 -21.21
C ASP A 311 38.33 -7.84 -21.14
N GLY A 312 37.30 -8.39 -20.48
CA GLY A 312 35.98 -7.78 -20.27
C GLY A 312 35.80 -7.22 -18.87
N LYS A 313 36.85 -6.65 -18.27
CA LYS A 313 36.84 -6.20 -16.87
C LYS A 313 35.81 -5.12 -16.55
N ARG A 314 35.46 -4.25 -17.50
CA ARG A 314 34.46 -3.19 -17.27
C ARG A 314 33.05 -3.78 -17.20
N GLU A 315 32.76 -4.70 -18.12
CA GLU A 315 31.48 -5.40 -18.20
C GLU A 315 31.27 -6.31 -16.98
N ALA A 316 32.32 -7.06 -16.59
CA ALA A 316 32.31 -7.90 -15.39
C ALA A 316 32.17 -7.04 -14.11
N ALA A 317 32.89 -5.92 -13.99
CA ALA A 317 32.79 -5.00 -12.86
C ALA A 317 31.38 -4.43 -12.71
N ARG A 318 30.77 -3.94 -13.80
CA ARG A 318 29.38 -3.45 -13.76
C ARG A 318 28.39 -4.53 -13.34
N THR A 319 28.52 -5.73 -13.89
CA THR A 319 27.62 -6.85 -13.61
C THR A 319 27.74 -7.30 -12.16
N ALA A 320 28.96 -7.53 -11.67
CA ALA A 320 29.23 -7.91 -10.29
C ALA A 320 28.85 -6.80 -9.29
N ALA A 321 29.01 -5.52 -9.64
CA ALA A 321 28.55 -4.39 -8.82
C ALA A 321 27.03 -4.41 -8.59
N ILE A 322 26.25 -4.64 -9.65
CA ILE A 322 24.79 -4.74 -9.57
C ILE A 322 24.41 -5.94 -8.69
N VAL A 323 25.03 -7.10 -8.90
CA VAL A 323 24.76 -8.33 -8.10
C VAL A 323 25.10 -8.10 -6.63
N SER A 324 26.24 -7.46 -6.34
CA SER A 324 26.69 -7.14 -4.99
C SER A 324 25.71 -6.20 -4.28
N PHE A 325 25.21 -5.18 -4.99
CA PHE A 325 24.23 -4.25 -4.44
C PHE A 325 22.87 -4.92 -4.18
N ILE A 326 22.42 -5.83 -5.05
CA ILE A 326 21.22 -6.64 -4.82
C ILE A 326 21.38 -7.50 -3.56
N LEU A 327 22.53 -8.17 -3.39
CA LEU A 327 22.84 -8.97 -2.21
C LEU A 327 22.86 -8.13 -0.93
N PHE A 328 23.45 -6.95 -0.97
CA PHE A 328 23.39 -6.00 0.13
C PHE A 328 21.94 -5.70 0.54
N LEU A 329 21.07 -5.37 -0.42
CA LEU A 329 19.66 -5.11 -0.14
C LEU A 329 18.96 -6.33 0.47
N ILE A 330 19.26 -7.54 -0.01
CA ILE A 330 18.69 -8.79 0.53
C ILE A 330 19.11 -8.99 1.98
N VAL A 331 20.39 -8.79 2.32
CA VAL A 331 20.89 -8.93 3.70
C VAL A 331 20.30 -7.85 4.62
N VAL A 332 20.11 -6.61 4.12
CA VAL A 332 19.43 -5.53 4.85
C VAL A 332 17.96 -5.88 5.11
N ILE A 333 17.25 -6.40 4.10
CA ILE A 333 15.86 -6.87 4.23
C ILE A 333 15.78 -8.00 5.26
N ASP A 334 16.69 -8.98 5.21
CA ASP A 334 16.75 -10.06 6.19
C ASP A 334 16.95 -9.54 7.61
N ARG A 335 17.79 -8.51 7.79
CA ARG A 335 17.96 -7.85 9.09
C ARG A 335 16.66 -7.25 9.61
N VAL A 336 15.90 -6.57 8.74
CA VAL A 336 14.58 -6.02 9.10
C VAL A 336 13.62 -7.13 9.50
N MET A 337 13.64 -8.26 8.79
CA MET A 337 12.82 -9.44 9.12
C MET A 337 13.20 -10.05 10.47
N LEU A 338 14.50 -10.13 10.81
CA LEU A 338 14.96 -10.67 12.09
C LEU A 338 14.49 -9.86 13.32
N VAL A 339 14.18 -8.56 13.15
CA VAL A 339 13.65 -7.69 14.21
C VAL A 339 12.12 -7.80 14.34
N TYR A 340 11.46 -8.46 13.39
CA TYR A 340 10.00 -8.56 13.35
C TYR A 340 9.38 -9.12 14.66
N PRO A 341 9.87 -10.22 15.26
CA PRO A 341 9.26 -10.74 16.50
C PRO A 341 9.32 -9.74 17.66
N ASP A 342 10.44 -9.03 17.81
CA ASP A 342 10.61 -7.98 18.83
C ASP A 342 9.68 -6.79 18.57
N TYR A 343 9.45 -6.45 17.29
CA TYR A 343 8.49 -5.43 16.89
C TYR A 343 7.07 -5.83 17.28
N VAL A 344 6.62 -7.04 16.95
CA VAL A 344 5.27 -7.52 17.28
C VAL A 344 5.00 -7.50 18.79
N GLN A 345 5.97 -7.92 19.60
CA GLN A 345 5.83 -7.93 21.07
C GLN A 345 5.66 -6.53 21.69
N ARG A 346 6.09 -5.47 20.99
CA ARG A 346 6.02 -4.08 21.49
C ARG A 346 4.72 -3.37 21.11
N ILE A 347 3.90 -3.94 20.23
CA ILE A 347 2.67 -3.30 19.74
C ILE A 347 1.51 -3.62 20.68
N PRO A 348 0.65 -2.64 21.03
CA PRO A 348 -0.56 -2.87 21.83
C PRO A 348 -1.51 -3.91 21.19
N GLN A 349 -2.38 -4.50 22.02
CA GLN A 349 -3.28 -5.62 21.67
C GLN A 349 -4.31 -5.38 20.54
N SER A 350 -4.23 -4.28 19.78
CA SER A 350 -5.03 -4.05 18.56
C SER A 350 -4.54 -4.84 17.32
N GLY A 351 -3.49 -5.65 17.49
CA GLY A 351 -2.89 -6.55 16.50
C GLY A 351 -1.56 -6.05 15.92
N VAL A 352 -0.97 -6.78 14.98
CA VAL A 352 0.40 -6.59 14.46
C VAL A 352 0.59 -5.30 13.64
N ILE A 353 -0.46 -4.82 12.98
CA ILE A 353 -0.49 -3.55 12.25
C ILE A 353 -1.50 -2.64 12.95
N ALA A 354 -1.05 -1.44 13.34
CA ALA A 354 -1.93 -0.43 13.89
C ALA A 354 -3.02 -0.07 12.86
N THR A 355 -4.27 -0.33 13.23
CA THR A 355 -5.45 0.15 12.47
C THR A 355 -5.98 1.40 13.15
N ILE A 356 -6.50 2.36 12.38
CA ILE A 356 -6.80 3.73 12.82
C ILE A 356 -7.54 3.74 14.17
N GLY A 357 -6.94 4.37 15.19
CA GLY A 357 -7.55 4.57 16.52
C GLY A 357 -6.82 3.94 17.70
N SER A 358 -5.66 3.30 17.50
CA SER A 358 -4.76 2.82 18.57
C SER A 358 -3.68 3.82 18.92
#